data_AF-A0A4Q6AT62-F1
#
_entry.id   AF-A0A4Q6AT62-F1
#
_cell.length_a   1.000
_cell.length_b   1.000
_cell.length_c   1.000
_cell.angle_alpha   90.00
_cell.angle_beta   90.00
_cell.angle_gamma   90.00
#
_symmetry.space_group_name_H-M   'P 1'
#
loop_
_entity.id
_entity.type
_entity.pdbx_description
1 polymer ?
#
loop_
_entity_poly.entity_id
_entity_poly.type
_entity_poly.pdbx_seq_one_letter_code
_entity_poly.pdbx_strand_id
1 'polypeptide(L)'
;MAIFTIVILFSSCEKDKDGSPDVKPGDMSSGALNPGEAGGGELLTLEGAGIGDIRSVVFDKNNVPAAFQPTLNTETHLIFHVPDTAFGGPQNVIFTNSAGKTLSVPFTVLAYASVTEASNYNFTEGLEITLTGNNLDDVSKVVFTGSTEQINIVSKDRKKLVIKMPATQIARATLDITNSTGLTTTTQEFINLDKALKIFTDSYGPDYGDNSWGDGAVISTTEFKSGTKSISKTYAKGNWHVFGFANWWPGTANDNYKYFSFWIKGAAADHTLYITGDKKAGGGFGNSDQSSPVNVPAGVWTYFKIPLTSLNLWANGAAFNQIGFWIKGPDNQDEKFFLDDVILVK
;
A
#
# COMPACT_ATOMS: atom_id res chain seq x y z
N MET A 1 -91.45 -16.69 7.07
CA MET A 1 -90.30 -16.03 6.43
C MET A 1 -89.07 -16.41 7.24
N ALA A 2 -88.34 -17.43 6.81
CA ALA A 2 -87.18 -17.95 7.53
C ALA A 2 -85.95 -17.13 7.14
N ILE A 3 -85.30 -16.51 8.11
CA ILE A 3 -84.08 -15.72 7.93
C ILE A 3 -82.90 -16.70 7.90
N PHE A 4 -82.24 -16.80 6.75
CA PHE A 4 -81.05 -17.62 6.54
C PHE A 4 -79.82 -16.78 6.88
N THR A 5 -79.15 -17.07 7.99
CA THR A 5 -77.91 -16.38 8.39
C THR A 5 -76.73 -16.98 7.63
N ILE A 6 -76.16 -16.22 6.71
CA ILE A 6 -74.90 -16.55 6.04
C ILE A 6 -73.74 -16.22 7.00
N VAL A 7 -72.96 -17.24 7.35
CA VAL A 7 -71.69 -17.09 8.07
C VAL A 7 -70.59 -16.90 7.03
N ILE A 8 -69.95 -15.72 7.03
CA ILE A 8 -68.78 -15.42 6.22
C ILE A 8 -67.55 -15.82 7.04
N LEU A 9 -66.82 -16.84 6.59
CA LEU A 9 -65.53 -17.23 7.16
C LEU A 9 -64.45 -16.34 6.56
N PHE A 10 -63.87 -15.46 7.39
CA PHE A 10 -62.63 -14.78 7.05
C PHE A 10 -61.45 -15.75 7.22
N SER A 11 -60.79 -16.09 6.11
CA SER A 11 -59.48 -16.73 6.14
C SER A 11 -58.45 -15.66 6.54
N SER A 12 -57.91 -15.73 7.75
CA SER A 12 -56.81 -14.86 8.16
C SER A 12 -55.53 -15.31 7.46
N CYS A 13 -54.80 -14.37 6.85
CA CYS A 13 -53.45 -14.60 6.36
C CYS A 13 -52.57 -15.18 7.48
N GLU A 14 -51.77 -16.20 7.16
CA GLU A 14 -50.72 -16.69 8.05
C GLU A 14 -49.79 -15.52 8.42
N LYS A 15 -49.45 -15.43 9.71
CA LYS A 15 -48.53 -14.43 10.22
C LYS A 15 -47.16 -14.68 9.57
N ASP A 16 -46.62 -13.68 8.88
CA ASP A 16 -45.26 -13.76 8.33
C ASP A 16 -44.28 -14.16 9.44
N LYS A 17 -43.51 -15.22 9.16
CA LYS A 17 -42.47 -15.72 10.06
C LYS A 17 -41.35 -14.70 10.14
N ASP A 18 -40.63 -14.70 11.26
CA ASP A 18 -39.50 -13.78 11.52
C ASP A 18 -38.24 -14.05 10.67
N GLY A 19 -38.39 -14.80 9.58
CA GLY A 19 -37.29 -15.24 8.72
C GLY A 19 -36.52 -16.44 9.27
N SER A 20 -36.92 -17.01 10.41
CA SER A 20 -36.32 -18.24 10.91
C SER A 20 -36.75 -19.49 10.13
N PRO A 21 -35.87 -20.50 9.99
CA PRO A 21 -36.25 -21.79 9.44
C PRO A 21 -37.34 -22.44 10.30
N ASP A 22 -38.39 -23.01 9.70
CA ASP A 22 -39.42 -23.84 10.36
C ASP A 22 -38.94 -25.24 10.76
N VAL A 23 -37.63 -25.45 10.72
CA VAL A 23 -36.98 -26.72 10.97
C VAL A 23 -36.73 -26.87 12.47
N LYS A 24 -37.06 -28.03 13.04
CA LYS A 24 -36.71 -28.34 14.42
C LYS A 24 -35.20 -28.61 14.56
N PRO A 25 -34.56 -28.23 15.67
CA PRO A 25 -33.15 -28.53 15.89
C PRO A 25 -32.86 -30.04 15.85
N GLY A 26 -31.97 -30.46 14.94
CA GLY A 26 -31.48 -31.83 14.83
C GLY A 26 -30.25 -32.13 15.71
N ASP A 27 -29.67 -33.32 15.57
CA ASP A 27 -28.41 -33.72 16.23
C ASP A 27 -27.14 -33.21 15.52
N MET A 28 -27.30 -32.52 14.38
CA MET A 28 -26.25 -31.91 13.54
C MET A 28 -25.04 -32.81 13.27
N SER A 29 -24.95 -33.31 12.04
CA SER A 29 -23.72 -33.92 11.53
C SER A 29 -23.35 -33.26 10.20
N SER A 30 -22.08 -33.23 9.86
CA SER A 30 -21.62 -32.69 8.58
C SER A 30 -20.49 -33.49 7.97
N GLY A 31 -20.32 -33.30 6.67
CA GLY A 31 -19.06 -33.55 5.98
C GLY A 31 -18.07 -32.38 6.17
N ALA A 32 -17.16 -32.23 5.22
CA ALA A 32 -16.25 -31.09 5.14
C ALA A 32 -16.94 -29.85 4.55
N LEU A 33 -16.41 -28.67 4.84
CA LEU A 33 -16.75 -27.46 4.10
C LEU A 33 -16.21 -27.55 2.67
N ASN A 34 -16.98 -27.04 1.71
CA ASN A 34 -16.58 -26.95 0.31
C ASN A 34 -16.66 -25.50 -0.20
N PRO A 35 -15.53 -24.91 -0.65
CA PRO A 35 -14.17 -25.43 -0.54
C PRO A 35 -13.71 -25.60 0.92
N GLY A 36 -12.69 -26.45 1.16
CA GLY A 36 -12.12 -26.70 2.50
C GLY A 36 -11.15 -25.62 2.99
N GLU A 37 -10.77 -24.71 2.09
CA GLU A 37 -9.99 -23.51 2.36
C GLU A 37 -10.44 -22.38 1.42
N ALA A 38 -10.48 -21.15 1.91
CA ALA A 38 -10.86 -19.99 1.11
C ALA A 38 -10.46 -18.66 1.75
N GLY A 39 -10.36 -17.60 0.94
CA GLY A 39 -10.14 -16.24 1.41
C GLY A 39 -11.43 -15.55 1.87
N GLY A 40 -11.30 -14.36 2.47
CA GLY A 40 -12.44 -13.52 2.81
C GLY A 40 -13.34 -13.23 1.59
N GLY A 41 -14.65 -13.27 1.79
CA GLY A 41 -15.66 -13.03 0.76
C GLY A 41 -16.02 -14.25 -0.09
N GLU A 42 -15.22 -15.32 -0.05
CA GLU A 42 -15.52 -16.56 -0.78
C GLU A 42 -16.73 -17.29 -0.20
N LEU A 43 -17.53 -17.91 -1.09
CA LEU A 43 -18.72 -18.67 -0.71
C LEU A 43 -18.33 -20.08 -0.24
N LEU A 44 -18.86 -20.50 0.89
CA LEU A 44 -18.74 -21.85 1.43
C LEU A 44 -20.10 -22.55 1.44
N THR A 45 -20.05 -23.85 1.19
CA THR A 45 -21.17 -24.78 1.41
C THR A 45 -20.81 -25.77 2.51
N LEU A 46 -21.68 -25.90 3.51
CA LEU A 46 -21.67 -27.01 4.47
C LEU A 46 -22.72 -28.03 4.06
N GLU A 47 -22.28 -29.24 3.75
CA GLU A 47 -23.16 -30.40 3.53
C GLU A 47 -23.25 -31.25 4.81
N GLY A 48 -24.45 -31.69 5.15
CA GLY A 48 -24.68 -32.44 6.39
C GLY A 48 -26.09 -33.01 6.54
N ALA A 49 -26.46 -33.26 7.79
CA ALA A 49 -27.79 -33.70 8.18
C ALA A 49 -28.21 -33.06 9.50
N GLY A 50 -29.48 -32.63 9.56
CA GLY A 50 -30.06 -31.95 10.73
C GLY A 50 -29.52 -30.55 10.96
N ILE A 51 -29.04 -29.88 9.90
CA ILE A 51 -28.44 -28.55 9.92
C ILE A 51 -29.41 -27.44 9.45
N GLY A 52 -30.71 -27.74 9.28
CA GLY A 52 -31.67 -26.73 8.80
C GLY A 52 -31.95 -25.60 9.80
N ASP A 53 -31.65 -25.80 11.09
CA ASP A 53 -31.92 -24.86 12.18
C ASP A 53 -30.67 -24.11 12.69
N ILE A 54 -29.65 -23.91 11.84
CA ILE A 54 -28.48 -23.11 12.25
C ILE A 54 -28.88 -21.67 12.57
N ARG A 55 -28.38 -21.16 13.70
CA ARG A 55 -28.61 -19.82 14.25
C ARG A 55 -27.35 -18.96 14.30
N SER A 56 -26.17 -19.56 14.36
CA SER A 56 -24.91 -18.83 14.26
C SER A 56 -23.85 -19.66 13.55
N VAL A 57 -22.99 -18.96 12.80
CA VAL A 57 -21.76 -19.48 12.20
C VAL A 57 -20.61 -18.62 12.71
N VAL A 58 -19.58 -19.22 13.31
CA VAL A 58 -18.46 -18.50 13.93
C VAL A 58 -17.14 -19.16 13.54
N PHE A 59 -16.21 -18.36 13.02
CA PHE A 59 -14.82 -18.73 12.86
C PHE A 59 -14.14 -18.60 14.22
N ASP A 60 -13.66 -19.73 14.76
CA ASP A 60 -13.26 -19.84 16.17
C ASP A 60 -12.05 -18.94 16.52
N LYS A 61 -11.15 -18.69 15.57
CA LYS A 61 -10.01 -17.79 15.76
C LYS A 61 -10.51 -16.35 15.95
N ASN A 62 -10.44 -15.89 17.20
CA ASN A 62 -10.97 -14.59 17.65
C ASN A 62 -12.49 -14.44 17.52
N ASN A 63 -13.25 -15.55 17.49
CA ASN A 63 -14.71 -15.56 17.48
C ASN A 63 -15.34 -14.65 16.42
N VAL A 64 -14.88 -14.76 15.17
CA VAL A 64 -15.36 -13.92 14.07
C VAL A 64 -16.69 -14.48 13.55
N PRO A 65 -17.82 -13.76 13.70
CA PRO A 65 -19.11 -14.24 13.22
C PRO A 65 -19.18 -14.17 11.69
N ALA A 66 -19.83 -15.17 11.08
CA ALA A 66 -20.18 -15.17 9.68
C ALA A 66 -21.68 -14.95 9.49
N ALA A 67 -22.01 -14.04 8.59
CA ALA A 67 -23.38 -13.84 8.16
C ALA A 67 -23.78 -14.96 7.19
N PHE A 68 -25.03 -15.40 7.31
CA PHE A 68 -25.66 -16.32 6.39
C PHE A 68 -27.13 -15.94 6.28
N GLN A 69 -27.82 -16.47 5.26
CA GLN A 69 -29.25 -16.25 5.08
C GLN A 69 -30.01 -17.49 5.54
N PRO A 70 -30.65 -17.49 6.72
CA PRO A 70 -31.33 -18.68 7.24
C PRO A 70 -32.41 -19.21 6.31
N THR A 71 -33.06 -18.35 5.50
CA THR A 71 -34.10 -18.77 4.55
C THR A 71 -33.59 -19.61 3.38
N LEU A 72 -32.26 -19.62 3.14
CA LEU A 72 -31.62 -20.46 2.13
C LEU A 72 -31.07 -21.78 2.72
N ASN A 73 -31.22 -21.98 4.03
CA ASN A 73 -30.77 -23.20 4.69
C ASN A 73 -31.75 -24.34 4.43
N THR A 74 -31.21 -25.52 4.22
CA THR A 74 -31.97 -26.77 4.17
C THR A 74 -31.48 -27.71 5.26
N GLU A 75 -32.19 -28.80 5.48
CA GLU A 75 -31.77 -29.84 6.43
C GLU A 75 -30.38 -30.44 6.13
N THR A 76 -29.91 -30.29 4.90
CA THR A 76 -28.69 -30.91 4.39
C THR A 76 -27.64 -29.95 3.85
N HIS A 77 -27.98 -28.67 3.65
CA HIS A 77 -27.07 -27.67 3.09
C HIS A 77 -27.23 -26.31 3.78
N LEU A 78 -26.10 -25.69 4.08
CA LEU A 78 -25.99 -24.31 4.54
C LEU A 78 -24.97 -23.59 3.67
N ILE A 79 -25.33 -22.41 3.18
CA ILE A 79 -24.43 -21.54 2.40
C ILE A 79 -24.13 -20.26 3.18
N PHE A 80 -22.86 -19.85 3.18
CA PHE A 80 -22.39 -18.66 3.88
C PHE A 80 -21.05 -18.20 3.30
N HIS A 81 -20.65 -16.96 3.56
CA HIS A 81 -19.36 -16.45 3.09
C HIS A 81 -18.32 -16.48 4.22
N VAL A 82 -17.05 -16.63 3.86
CA VAL A 82 -15.94 -16.35 4.78
C VAL A 82 -15.96 -14.85 5.11
N PRO A 83 -15.97 -14.45 6.40
CA PRO A 83 -15.88 -13.04 6.76
C PRO A 83 -14.56 -12.42 6.31
N ASP A 84 -14.58 -11.21 5.77
CA ASP A 84 -13.36 -10.46 5.42
C ASP A 84 -12.49 -10.14 6.65
N THR A 85 -13.07 -10.23 7.85
CA THR A 85 -12.41 -10.04 9.13
C THR A 85 -11.85 -11.34 9.71
N ALA A 86 -12.09 -12.50 9.10
CA ALA A 86 -11.57 -13.78 9.54
C ALA A 86 -10.02 -13.76 9.57
N PHE A 87 -9.44 -14.45 10.54
CA PHE A 87 -7.98 -14.54 10.69
C PHE A 87 -7.46 -15.72 9.87
N GLY A 88 -6.32 -15.53 9.21
CA GLY A 88 -5.70 -16.57 8.39
C GLY A 88 -5.25 -17.81 9.17
N GLY A 89 -5.12 -18.91 8.43
CA GLY A 89 -4.60 -20.19 8.89
C GLY A 89 -5.66 -21.23 9.27
N PRO A 90 -5.21 -22.44 9.66
CA PRO A 90 -6.08 -23.53 10.07
C PRO A 90 -6.86 -23.18 11.33
N GLN A 91 -8.16 -23.44 11.32
CA GLN A 91 -9.09 -23.14 12.43
C GLN A 91 -10.37 -23.99 12.30
N ASN A 92 -11.35 -23.80 13.19
CA ASN A 92 -12.68 -24.39 13.01
C ASN A 92 -13.74 -23.34 12.71
N VAL A 93 -14.76 -23.75 11.98
CA VAL A 93 -16.04 -23.05 11.90
C VAL A 93 -17.03 -23.76 12.81
N ILE A 94 -17.60 -23.02 13.75
CA ILE A 94 -18.55 -23.47 14.76
C ILE A 94 -19.95 -23.05 14.33
N PHE A 95 -20.84 -24.03 14.23
CA PHE A 95 -22.24 -23.87 13.92
C PHE A 95 -23.07 -24.16 15.16
N THR A 96 -24.03 -23.29 15.49
CA THR A 96 -24.91 -23.46 16.66
C THR A 96 -26.37 -23.40 16.23
N ASN A 97 -27.20 -24.34 16.69
CA ASN A 97 -28.65 -24.35 16.42
C ASN A 97 -29.49 -23.71 17.54
N SER A 98 -30.82 -23.65 17.39
CA SER A 98 -31.70 -23.02 18.39
C SER A 98 -31.76 -23.74 19.73
N ALA A 99 -31.37 -25.03 19.77
CA ALA A 99 -31.24 -25.82 21.00
C ALA A 99 -29.88 -25.65 21.68
N GLY A 100 -28.98 -24.82 21.14
CA GLY A 100 -27.64 -24.58 21.68
C GLY A 100 -26.65 -25.72 21.43
N LYS A 101 -26.98 -26.70 20.58
CA LYS A 101 -26.01 -27.73 20.16
C LYS A 101 -25.00 -27.08 19.21
N THR A 102 -23.76 -27.55 19.26
CA THR A 102 -22.66 -27.06 18.44
C THR A 102 -22.10 -28.14 17.52
N LEU A 103 -21.77 -27.78 16.29
CA LEU A 103 -21.02 -28.58 15.32
C LEU A 103 -19.74 -27.82 14.96
N SER A 104 -18.59 -28.49 15.03
CA SER A 104 -17.28 -27.91 14.72
C SER A 104 -16.71 -28.56 13.48
N VAL A 105 -16.36 -27.76 12.47
CA VAL A 105 -15.84 -28.24 11.19
C VAL A 105 -14.49 -27.59 10.89
N PRO A 106 -13.41 -28.37 10.64
CA PRO A 106 -12.11 -27.81 10.28
C PRO A 106 -12.17 -27.00 8.97
N PHE A 107 -11.44 -25.89 8.94
CA PHE A 107 -11.35 -25.01 7.78
C PHE A 107 -10.04 -24.22 7.80
N THR A 108 -9.51 -23.86 6.63
CA THR A 108 -8.34 -22.97 6.52
C THR A 108 -8.74 -21.65 5.86
N VAL A 109 -8.59 -20.54 6.59
CA VAL A 109 -8.76 -19.20 5.99
C VAL A 109 -7.48 -18.80 5.28
N LEU A 110 -7.57 -18.46 4.00
CA LEU A 110 -6.46 -17.96 3.21
C LEU A 110 -6.38 -16.43 3.36
N ALA A 111 -5.41 -15.95 4.13
CA ALA A 111 -5.24 -14.53 4.40
C ALA A 111 -3.79 -14.11 4.09
N TYR A 112 -3.48 -13.98 2.80
CA TYR A 112 -2.16 -13.52 2.34
C TYR A 112 -1.83 -12.13 2.89
N ALA A 113 -0.55 -11.92 3.21
CA ALA A 113 -0.04 -10.61 3.58
C ALA A 113 -0.18 -9.65 2.39
N SER A 114 -0.67 -8.44 2.65
CA SER A 114 -0.72 -7.37 1.64
C SER A 114 -0.09 -6.12 2.20
N VAL A 115 0.62 -5.37 1.36
CA VAL A 115 1.22 -4.07 1.70
C VAL A 115 0.69 -3.02 0.74
N THR A 116 0.06 -1.99 1.30
CA THR A 116 -0.52 -0.88 0.53
C THR A 116 0.37 0.35 0.57
N GLU A 117 1.12 0.55 1.65
CA GLU A 117 1.95 1.73 1.85
C GLU A 117 3.22 1.39 2.62
N ALA A 118 4.31 2.11 2.33
CA ALA A 118 5.52 2.11 3.12
C ALA A 118 5.82 3.53 3.60
N SER A 119 6.27 3.65 4.85
CA SER A 119 6.68 4.93 5.45
C SER A 119 7.83 5.62 4.70
N ASN A 120 8.70 4.84 4.05
CA ASN A 120 9.73 5.31 3.14
C ASN A 120 10.00 4.25 2.06
N TYR A 121 10.54 4.69 0.92
CA TYR A 121 10.99 3.84 -0.19
C TYR A 121 12.50 3.81 -0.31
N ASN A 122 13.21 4.67 0.41
CA ASN A 122 14.66 4.71 0.45
C ASN A 122 15.17 4.19 1.79
N PHE A 123 16.32 3.52 1.79
CA PHE A 123 16.93 3.02 3.01
C PHE A 123 18.46 3.03 2.99
N THR A 124 19.01 3.05 4.19
CA THR A 124 20.37 2.63 4.53
C THR A 124 20.27 1.50 5.55
N GLU A 125 21.40 0.85 5.84
CA GLU A 125 21.46 -0.14 6.92
C GLU A 125 20.89 0.42 8.23
N GLY A 126 20.10 -0.39 8.92
CA GLY A 126 19.56 -0.10 10.23
C GLY A 126 18.33 0.79 10.24
N LEU A 127 17.93 1.36 9.09
CA LEU A 127 16.69 2.12 8.98
C LEU A 127 15.47 1.23 9.21
N GLU A 128 14.56 1.68 10.06
CA GLU A 128 13.27 1.03 10.24
C GLU A 128 12.24 1.58 9.24
N ILE A 129 11.58 0.67 8.53
CA ILE A 129 10.47 0.99 7.64
C ILE A 129 9.21 0.36 8.21
N THR A 130 8.20 1.19 8.44
CA THR A 130 6.84 0.73 8.69
C THR A 130 6.13 0.47 7.36
N LEU A 131 5.59 -0.73 7.20
CA LEU A 131 4.69 -1.15 6.14
C LEU A 131 3.26 -1.19 6.68
N THR A 132 2.32 -0.61 5.96
CA THR A 132 0.88 -0.63 6.26
C THR A 132 0.18 -1.58 5.29
N GLY A 133 -0.76 -2.38 5.79
CA GLY A 133 -1.46 -3.35 4.96
C GLY A 133 -2.43 -4.25 5.72
N ASN A 134 -2.53 -5.53 5.34
CA ASN A 134 -3.39 -6.52 6.00
C ASN A 134 -2.68 -7.87 6.19
N ASN A 135 -3.11 -8.60 7.22
CA ASN A 135 -2.63 -9.95 7.57
C ASN A 135 -1.10 -9.97 7.78
N LEU A 136 -0.62 -8.95 8.49
CA LEU A 136 0.80 -8.75 8.78
C LEU A 136 1.21 -9.29 10.16
N ASP A 137 0.25 -9.68 11.02
CA ASP A 137 0.45 -10.15 12.40
C ASP A 137 1.17 -11.50 12.50
N ASP A 138 1.01 -12.36 11.50
CA ASP A 138 1.57 -13.70 11.44
C ASP A 138 2.72 -13.82 10.44
N VAL A 139 3.25 -12.70 9.94
CA VAL A 139 4.46 -12.69 9.10
C VAL A 139 5.61 -13.35 9.85
N SER A 140 6.27 -14.27 9.15
CA SER A 140 7.37 -15.10 9.63
C SER A 140 8.69 -14.80 8.94
N LYS A 141 8.64 -14.25 7.72
CA LYS A 141 9.83 -13.97 6.92
C LYS A 141 9.60 -12.78 5.99
N VAL A 142 10.62 -11.93 5.87
CA VAL A 142 10.72 -10.88 4.87
C VAL A 142 12.10 -10.98 4.22
N VAL A 143 12.16 -11.00 2.89
CA VAL A 143 13.41 -10.97 2.12
C VAL A 143 13.30 -9.97 0.98
N PHE A 144 14.43 -9.51 0.43
CA PHE A 144 14.41 -8.86 -0.87
C PHE A 144 14.03 -9.87 -1.94
N THR A 145 13.12 -9.49 -2.84
CA THR A 145 12.67 -10.37 -3.93
C THR A 145 13.83 -10.84 -4.79
N GLY A 146 13.89 -12.14 -5.07
CA GLY A 146 15.00 -12.76 -5.81
C GLY A 146 16.29 -12.95 -4.99
N SER A 147 16.24 -12.71 -3.67
CA SER A 147 17.34 -12.93 -2.74
C SER A 147 16.94 -13.91 -1.63
N THR A 148 17.95 -14.37 -0.87
CA THR A 148 17.76 -15.13 0.38
C THR A 148 18.06 -14.29 1.62
N GLU A 149 18.50 -13.06 1.43
CA GLU A 149 18.89 -12.11 2.48
C GLU A 149 17.64 -11.67 3.26
N GLN A 150 17.62 -12.01 4.55
CA GLN A 150 16.47 -11.73 5.43
C GLN A 150 16.54 -10.32 5.99
N ILE A 151 15.37 -9.69 6.01
CA ILE A 151 15.16 -8.39 6.64
C ILE A 151 14.58 -8.63 8.04
N ASN A 152 15.16 -7.98 9.04
CA ASN A 152 14.76 -8.20 10.43
C ASN A 152 13.36 -7.62 10.68
N ILE A 153 12.46 -8.41 11.28
CA ILE A 153 11.15 -7.95 11.72
C ILE A 153 11.29 -7.38 13.14
N VAL A 154 10.96 -6.11 13.32
CA VAL A 154 11.03 -5.41 14.60
C VAL A 154 9.73 -5.57 15.39
N SER A 155 8.59 -5.37 14.72
CA SER A 155 7.27 -5.56 15.31
C SER A 155 6.24 -5.88 14.23
N LYS A 156 5.15 -6.51 14.65
CA LYS A 156 4.06 -6.92 13.76
C LYS A 156 2.71 -6.81 14.44
N ASP A 157 1.75 -6.34 13.68
CA ASP A 157 0.32 -6.26 13.98
C ASP A 157 -0.43 -6.52 12.66
N ARG A 158 -1.72 -6.82 12.72
CA ARG A 158 -2.53 -7.21 11.57
C ARG A 158 -2.49 -6.20 10.44
N LYS A 159 -2.34 -4.91 10.76
CA LYS A 159 -2.33 -3.80 9.80
C LYS A 159 -0.95 -3.15 9.61
N LYS A 160 0.06 -3.52 10.40
CA LYS A 160 1.36 -2.85 10.41
C LYS A 160 2.50 -3.85 10.62
N LEU A 161 3.55 -3.72 9.83
CA LEU A 161 4.80 -4.46 9.98
C LEU A 161 5.95 -3.47 10.03
N VAL A 162 6.76 -3.48 11.09
CA VAL A 162 7.99 -2.70 11.16
C VAL A 162 9.16 -3.62 10.86
N ILE A 163 9.92 -3.29 9.82
CA ILE A 163 11.11 -4.02 9.40
C ILE A 163 12.34 -3.14 9.57
N LYS A 164 13.50 -3.74 9.87
CA LYS A 164 14.80 -3.06 9.95
C LYS A 164 15.68 -3.53 8.81
N MET A 165 16.06 -2.60 7.95
CA MET A 165 16.80 -2.88 6.73
C MET A 165 18.24 -3.34 7.05
N PRO A 166 18.73 -4.45 6.47
CA PRO A 166 20.09 -4.91 6.68
C PRO A 166 21.09 -4.14 5.80
N ALA A 167 22.38 -4.26 6.09
CA ALA A 167 23.41 -3.99 5.09
C ALA A 167 23.26 -4.96 3.92
N THR A 168 23.24 -4.44 2.69
CA THR A 168 23.09 -5.26 1.47
C THR A 168 23.82 -4.65 0.28
N GLN A 169 24.14 -5.48 -0.71
CA GLN A 169 24.61 -5.05 -2.04
C GLN A 169 23.47 -4.84 -3.04
N ILE A 170 22.24 -5.21 -2.68
CA ILE A 170 21.05 -5.02 -3.51
C ILE A 170 20.77 -3.52 -3.62
N ALA A 171 20.81 -3.01 -4.85
CA ALA A 171 20.60 -1.58 -5.12
C ALA A 171 19.14 -1.18 -5.01
N ARG A 172 18.24 -2.05 -5.44
CA ARG A 172 16.79 -1.91 -5.30
C ARG A 172 16.10 -3.26 -5.37
N ALA A 173 14.99 -3.42 -4.67
CA ALA A 173 14.13 -4.60 -4.79
C ALA A 173 12.74 -4.34 -4.20
N THR A 174 11.74 -5.09 -4.66
CA THR A 174 10.52 -5.32 -3.88
C THR A 174 10.81 -6.31 -2.75
N LEU A 175 9.83 -6.57 -1.89
CA LEU A 175 9.95 -7.51 -0.79
C LEU A 175 9.07 -8.73 -1.01
N ASP A 176 9.61 -9.89 -0.63
CA ASP A 176 8.89 -11.15 -0.53
C ASP A 176 8.54 -11.39 0.94
N ILE A 177 7.25 -11.38 1.26
CA ILE A 177 6.69 -11.52 2.62
C ILE A 177 6.02 -12.87 2.74
N THR A 178 6.40 -13.66 3.75
CA THR A 178 5.79 -14.97 4.04
C THR A 178 5.03 -14.92 5.35
N ASN A 179 3.75 -15.26 5.33
CA ASN A 179 2.94 -15.52 6.51
C ASN A 179 2.42 -16.96 6.54
N SER A 180 1.49 -17.31 7.43
CA SER A 180 0.98 -18.69 7.52
C SER A 180 0.21 -19.17 6.29
N THR A 181 -0.29 -18.23 5.47
CA THR A 181 -1.01 -18.56 4.22
C THR A 181 -0.04 -18.82 3.07
N GLY A 182 1.02 -18.01 2.96
CA GLY A 182 2.03 -18.23 1.95
C GLY A 182 2.88 -17.00 1.66
N LEU A 183 3.55 -17.05 0.51
CA LEU A 183 4.41 -15.98 0.00
C LEU A 183 3.59 -14.94 -0.78
N THR A 184 3.90 -13.66 -0.59
CA THR A 184 3.41 -12.56 -1.43
C THR A 184 4.54 -11.56 -1.68
N THR A 185 4.62 -11.07 -2.92
CA THR A 185 5.58 -10.03 -3.32
C THR A 185 4.92 -8.65 -3.25
N THR A 186 5.58 -7.68 -2.62
CA THR A 186 5.09 -6.29 -2.53
C THR A 186 5.17 -5.58 -3.87
N THR A 187 4.33 -4.55 -4.06
CA THR A 187 4.44 -3.64 -5.21
C THR A 187 5.38 -2.47 -4.94
N GLN A 188 5.65 -2.18 -3.67
CA GLN A 188 6.61 -1.17 -3.26
C GLN A 188 8.03 -1.67 -3.55
N GLU A 189 8.80 -0.88 -4.29
CA GLU A 189 10.22 -1.12 -4.55
C GLU A 189 11.06 -0.19 -3.68
N PHE A 190 11.99 -0.76 -2.94
CA PHE A 190 12.86 -0.07 -2.01
C PHE A 190 14.23 0.16 -2.63
N ILE A 191 14.83 1.32 -2.38
CA ILE A 191 16.10 1.76 -2.96
C ILE A 191 17.14 1.90 -1.84
N ASN A 192 18.25 1.20 -2.02
CA ASN A 192 19.39 1.31 -1.13
C ASN A 192 20.19 2.57 -1.48
N LEU A 193 20.13 3.58 -0.62
CA LEU A 193 20.82 4.85 -0.81
C LEU A 193 22.34 4.67 -0.93
N ASP A 194 22.93 3.62 -0.33
CA ASP A 194 24.36 3.35 -0.42
C ASP A 194 24.80 2.80 -1.79
N LYS A 195 23.84 2.48 -2.66
CA LYS A 195 24.08 2.05 -4.06
C LYS A 195 23.62 3.06 -5.09
N ALA A 196 22.93 4.11 -4.68
CA ALA A 196 22.51 5.18 -5.56
C ALA A 196 23.61 6.23 -5.73
N LEU A 197 23.64 6.92 -6.87
CA LEU A 197 24.37 8.17 -6.97
C LEU A 197 23.56 9.25 -6.25
N LYS A 198 24.17 9.86 -5.24
CA LYS A 198 23.56 10.90 -4.42
C LYS A 198 23.82 12.26 -5.07
N ILE A 199 22.77 12.98 -5.48
CA ILE A 199 22.85 14.41 -5.81
C ILE A 199 22.68 15.22 -4.53
N PHE A 200 21.68 14.84 -3.73
CA PHE A 200 21.45 15.39 -2.40
C PHE A 200 20.79 14.35 -1.47
N THR A 201 21.26 14.25 -0.22
CA THR A 201 20.63 13.49 0.88
C THR A 201 20.66 14.34 2.15
N ASP A 202 21.54 14.09 3.13
CA ASP A 202 21.75 15.02 4.27
C ASP A 202 22.69 16.20 3.90
N SER A 203 23.37 16.08 2.76
CA SER A 203 24.24 17.08 2.15
C SER A 203 24.22 16.89 0.63
N TYR A 204 24.83 17.83 -0.10
CA TYR A 204 25.18 17.58 -1.49
C TYR A 204 26.05 16.33 -1.58
N GLY A 205 25.80 15.54 -2.62
CA GLY A 205 26.68 14.43 -2.96
C GLY A 205 28.02 14.94 -3.53
N PRO A 206 28.95 14.01 -3.78
CA PRO A 206 30.26 14.35 -4.34
C PRO A 206 30.13 15.21 -5.60
N ASP A 207 30.89 16.31 -5.65
CA ASP A 207 30.97 17.27 -6.75
C ASP A 207 29.68 18.03 -7.10
N TYR A 208 28.59 17.80 -6.36
CA TYR A 208 27.35 18.57 -6.51
C TYR A 208 27.35 19.82 -5.62
N GLY A 209 26.71 20.87 -6.11
CA GLY A 209 26.43 22.08 -5.36
C GLY A 209 25.13 22.75 -5.81
N ASP A 210 24.77 23.84 -5.13
CA ASP A 210 23.63 24.68 -5.53
C ASP A 210 23.85 25.27 -6.92
N ASN A 211 22.79 25.25 -7.71
CA ASN A 211 22.71 25.90 -9.01
C ASN A 211 21.31 26.50 -9.20
N SER A 212 20.74 26.98 -8.10
CA SER A 212 19.42 27.57 -8.08
C SER A 212 19.44 28.99 -8.64
N TRP A 213 18.33 29.43 -9.23
CA TRP A 213 18.17 30.80 -9.73
C TRP A 213 17.45 31.69 -8.72
N GLY A 214 17.83 32.96 -8.65
CA GLY A 214 17.42 33.86 -7.58
C GLY A 214 18.15 33.50 -6.28
N ASP A 215 17.43 33.41 -5.18
CA ASP A 215 18.02 32.97 -3.91
C ASP A 215 18.46 31.49 -3.98
N GLY A 216 19.64 31.21 -3.45
CA GLY A 216 20.20 29.87 -3.40
C GLY A 216 19.35 28.91 -2.55
N ALA A 217 19.50 27.61 -2.79
CA ALA A 217 18.87 26.62 -1.94
C ALA A 217 19.55 26.54 -0.56
N VAL A 218 18.77 26.17 0.46
CA VAL A 218 19.20 26.15 1.86
C VAL A 218 18.99 24.76 2.44
N ILE A 219 20.06 24.17 2.99
CA ILE A 219 19.99 22.93 3.75
C ILE A 219 19.17 23.16 5.02
N SER A 220 18.12 22.37 5.20
CA SER A 220 17.13 22.47 6.28
C SER A 220 17.31 21.33 7.28
N THR A 221 17.22 21.64 8.58
CA THR A 221 17.14 20.65 9.67
C THR A 221 15.74 20.57 10.28
N THR A 222 14.78 21.34 9.78
CA THR A 222 13.43 21.44 10.36
C THR A 222 12.42 20.52 9.71
N GLU A 223 12.69 20.12 8.47
CA GLU A 223 11.83 19.31 7.63
C GLU A 223 12.74 18.39 6.83
N PHE A 224 12.53 17.09 6.91
CA PHE A 224 13.27 16.07 6.16
C PHE A 224 12.46 14.78 6.12
N LYS A 225 12.73 13.93 5.12
CA LYS A 225 12.05 12.66 4.92
C LYS A 225 12.93 11.48 5.34
N SER A 226 14.21 11.57 5.04
CA SER A 226 15.26 10.62 5.39
C SER A 226 16.34 11.33 6.21
N GLY A 227 17.16 10.57 6.93
CA GLY A 227 18.30 11.12 7.66
C GLY A 227 17.92 12.21 8.67
N THR A 228 18.61 13.35 8.59
CA THR A 228 18.47 14.48 9.52
C THR A 228 18.29 15.83 8.85
N LYS A 229 18.42 15.88 7.52
CA LYS A 229 18.38 17.12 6.74
C LYS A 229 17.70 16.90 5.40
N SER A 230 17.16 17.99 4.87
CA SER A 230 16.72 18.08 3.48
C SER A 230 17.28 19.36 2.86
N ILE A 231 16.99 19.62 1.59
CA ILE A 231 17.30 20.90 0.94
C ILE A 231 16.02 21.63 0.59
N SER A 232 15.97 22.92 0.91
CA SER A 232 14.79 23.75 0.66
C SER A 232 15.09 24.89 -0.28
N LYS A 233 14.07 25.33 -1.02
CA LYS A 233 14.13 26.55 -1.81
C LYS A 233 12.78 27.26 -1.78
N THR A 234 12.83 28.57 -1.65
CA THR A 234 11.69 29.46 -1.87
C THR A 234 11.66 29.92 -3.33
N TYR A 235 10.55 29.68 -4.01
CA TYR A 235 10.21 30.32 -5.27
C TYR A 235 9.46 31.62 -4.95
N ALA A 236 10.06 32.75 -5.30
CA ALA A 236 9.48 34.05 -5.04
C ALA A 236 8.23 34.26 -5.90
N LYS A 237 7.22 34.93 -5.34
CA LYS A 237 5.98 35.25 -6.01
C LYS A 237 6.22 35.89 -7.38
N GLY A 238 5.53 35.39 -8.40
CA GLY A 238 5.59 35.87 -9.79
C GLY A 238 6.91 35.58 -10.51
N ASN A 239 7.85 34.85 -9.91
CA ASN A 239 9.14 34.54 -10.51
C ASN A 239 9.24 33.08 -10.94
N TRP A 240 9.86 32.86 -12.10
CA TRP A 240 10.02 31.54 -12.70
C TRP A 240 11.43 31.03 -12.41
N HIS A 241 11.70 30.77 -11.13
CA HIS A 241 13.00 30.31 -10.66
C HIS A 241 13.23 28.81 -10.95
N VAL A 242 14.47 28.37 -10.74
CA VAL A 242 14.88 26.96 -10.81
C VAL A 242 15.49 26.55 -9.48
N PHE A 243 15.05 25.43 -8.91
CA PHE A 243 15.74 24.70 -7.85
C PHE A 243 16.75 23.76 -8.50
N GLY A 244 18.02 24.16 -8.51
CA GLY A 244 19.04 23.55 -9.33
C GLY A 244 20.16 22.89 -8.54
N PHE A 245 20.71 21.84 -9.13
CA PHE A 245 21.92 21.15 -8.71
C PHE A 245 22.90 21.17 -9.87
N ALA A 246 24.17 21.45 -9.60
CA ALA A 246 25.22 21.37 -10.61
C ALA A 246 26.37 20.49 -10.16
N ASN A 247 26.89 19.71 -11.09
CA ASN A 247 28.19 19.07 -11.06
C ASN A 247 28.95 19.57 -12.29
N TRP A 248 29.80 20.60 -12.11
CA TRP A 248 30.52 21.24 -13.22
C TRP A 248 31.70 20.41 -13.72
N TRP A 249 32.33 19.67 -12.82
CA TRP A 249 33.40 18.74 -13.12
C TRP A 249 33.34 17.58 -12.13
N PRO A 250 33.29 16.31 -12.59
CA PRO A 250 33.43 15.88 -13.99
C PRO A 250 32.13 15.95 -14.81
N GLY A 251 31.01 16.37 -14.21
CA GLY A 251 29.68 16.12 -14.75
C GLY A 251 29.21 14.69 -14.47
N THR A 252 27.94 14.43 -14.73
CA THR A 252 27.28 13.16 -14.41
C THR A 252 27.20 12.29 -15.65
N ALA A 253 28.07 11.29 -15.77
CA ALA A 253 28.04 10.36 -16.89
C ALA A 253 26.81 9.42 -16.84
N ASN A 254 26.39 8.92 -18.00
CA ASN A 254 25.37 7.88 -18.07
C ASN A 254 25.96 6.52 -17.70
N ASP A 255 25.90 6.16 -16.41
CA ASP A 255 26.39 4.88 -15.87
C ASP A 255 25.25 3.88 -15.65
N ASN A 256 24.48 3.64 -16.71
CA ASN A 256 23.38 2.66 -16.75
C ASN A 256 22.29 2.89 -15.70
N TYR A 257 22.15 4.13 -15.21
CA TYR A 257 21.05 4.52 -14.34
C TYR A 257 19.70 4.28 -15.04
N LYS A 258 18.71 3.86 -14.27
CA LYS A 258 17.35 3.56 -14.73
C LYS A 258 16.33 4.59 -14.27
N TYR A 259 16.54 5.17 -13.09
CA TYR A 259 15.58 6.11 -12.51
C TYR A 259 16.28 7.35 -11.95
N PHE A 260 15.61 8.48 -12.10
CA PHE A 260 15.81 9.66 -11.27
C PHE A 260 14.74 9.66 -10.18
N SER A 261 15.15 9.69 -8.93
CA SER A 261 14.23 9.61 -7.79
C SER A 261 14.50 10.70 -6.78
N PHE A 262 13.44 11.13 -6.10
CA PHE A 262 13.48 12.14 -5.06
C PHE A 262 12.20 12.11 -4.24
N TRP A 263 12.30 12.54 -2.99
CA TRP A 263 11.19 12.99 -2.19
C TRP A 263 11.03 14.50 -2.32
N ILE A 264 9.80 14.98 -2.40
CA ILE A 264 9.49 16.41 -2.32
C ILE A 264 8.33 16.66 -1.36
N LYS A 265 8.49 17.60 -0.43
CA LYS A 265 7.38 18.17 0.34
C LYS A 265 6.84 19.36 -0.42
N GLY A 266 5.55 19.33 -0.76
CA GLY A 266 4.90 20.46 -1.39
C GLY A 266 4.84 21.69 -0.50
N ALA A 267 4.70 22.83 -1.16
CA ALA A 267 4.60 24.12 -0.52
C ALA A 267 3.17 24.36 0.03
N ALA A 268 2.71 25.61 0.08
CA ALA A 268 1.42 25.95 0.67
C ALA A 268 0.22 25.65 -0.25
N ALA A 269 0.45 25.46 -1.55
CA ALA A 269 -0.56 25.04 -2.52
C ALA A 269 -0.07 23.86 -3.36
N ASP A 270 -1.00 23.24 -4.10
CA ASP A 270 -0.67 22.22 -5.10
C ASP A 270 0.06 22.88 -6.27
N HIS A 271 1.16 22.28 -6.71
CA HIS A 271 1.96 22.80 -7.82
C HIS A 271 2.38 21.69 -8.77
N THR A 272 2.45 22.01 -10.06
CA THR A 272 3.16 21.17 -11.04
C THR A 272 4.57 21.72 -11.21
N LEU A 273 5.57 20.93 -10.81
CA LEU A 273 6.98 21.19 -11.07
C LEU A 273 7.39 20.50 -12.36
N TYR A 274 8.40 21.02 -13.03
CA TYR A 274 8.96 20.41 -14.23
C TYR A 274 10.45 20.12 -14.02
N ILE A 275 10.85 18.90 -14.35
CA ILE A 275 12.26 18.49 -14.29
C ILE A 275 12.99 19.06 -15.51
N THR A 276 14.09 19.77 -15.26
CA THR A 276 14.92 20.44 -16.27
C THR A 276 16.37 20.00 -16.17
N GLY A 277 17.11 20.02 -17.29
CA GLY A 277 18.51 19.61 -17.34
C GLY A 277 19.23 20.14 -18.58
N ASP A 278 20.54 20.35 -18.50
CA ASP A 278 21.32 21.02 -19.57
C ASP A 278 21.52 20.15 -20.81
N LYS A 279 21.51 18.82 -20.65
CA LYS A 279 21.65 17.85 -21.75
C LYS A 279 20.37 17.06 -22.03
N LYS A 280 19.26 17.44 -21.41
CA LYS A 280 17.97 16.78 -21.59
C LYS A 280 17.45 16.97 -23.03
N ALA A 281 16.65 16.03 -23.53
CA ALA A 281 15.92 16.23 -24.78
C ALA A 281 14.90 17.37 -24.65
N GLY A 282 14.81 18.25 -25.65
CA GLY A 282 13.79 19.31 -25.72
C GLY A 282 14.21 20.70 -25.23
N GLY A 283 15.42 20.88 -24.71
CA GLY A 283 15.91 22.21 -24.28
C GLY A 283 17.19 22.15 -23.43
N GLY A 284 17.67 23.32 -23.01
CA GLY A 284 18.75 23.47 -22.01
C GLY A 284 18.20 23.68 -20.60
N PHE A 285 19.09 23.72 -19.61
CA PHE A 285 18.74 23.94 -18.22
C PHE A 285 18.06 25.31 -18.03
N GLY A 286 16.89 25.32 -17.42
CA GLY A 286 16.13 26.54 -17.20
C GLY A 286 14.63 26.32 -17.01
N ASN A 287 13.86 27.38 -17.22
CA ASN A 287 12.45 27.51 -16.86
C ASN A 287 11.49 27.48 -18.07
N SER A 288 11.82 26.70 -19.10
CA SER A 288 11.02 26.60 -20.33
C SER A 288 10.58 25.17 -20.68
N ASP A 289 11.36 24.15 -20.32
CA ASP A 289 11.05 22.75 -20.59
C ASP A 289 9.92 22.24 -19.69
N GLN A 290 8.77 21.92 -20.28
CA GLN A 290 7.57 21.42 -19.59
C GLN A 290 7.31 19.93 -19.86
N SER A 291 8.22 19.23 -20.52
CA SER A 291 8.00 17.86 -21.00
C SER A 291 8.07 16.80 -19.90
N SER A 292 8.43 17.17 -18.66
CA SER A 292 8.56 16.24 -17.53
C SER A 292 7.90 16.80 -16.27
N PRO A 293 6.56 16.90 -16.26
CA PRO A 293 5.80 17.40 -15.12
C PRO A 293 5.79 16.39 -13.95
N VAL A 294 5.82 16.91 -12.73
CA VAL A 294 5.56 16.19 -11.48
C VAL A 294 4.56 16.99 -10.66
N ASN A 295 3.44 16.38 -10.31
CA ASN A 295 2.35 17.03 -9.58
C ASN A 295 2.57 16.87 -8.08
N VAL A 296 2.81 17.98 -7.38
CA VAL A 296 3.24 18.01 -5.99
C VAL A 296 2.10 18.59 -5.13
N PRO A 297 1.44 17.75 -4.31
CA PRO A 297 0.38 18.20 -3.40
C PRO A 297 0.91 19.09 -2.27
N ALA A 298 0.10 20.06 -1.83
CA ALA A 298 0.42 20.98 -0.76
C ALA A 298 0.80 20.27 0.55
N GLY A 299 1.91 20.67 1.16
CA GLY A 299 2.32 20.26 2.51
C GLY A 299 2.65 18.78 2.73
N VAL A 300 2.57 17.93 1.69
CA VAL A 300 2.74 16.47 1.81
C VAL A 300 4.05 16.02 1.14
N TRP A 301 4.80 15.14 1.83
CA TRP A 301 5.94 14.43 1.24
C TRP A 301 5.46 13.43 0.19
N THR A 302 5.88 13.64 -1.05
CA THR A 302 5.53 12.80 -2.19
C THR A 302 6.80 12.23 -2.81
N TYR A 303 6.78 10.93 -3.09
CA TYR A 303 7.90 10.23 -3.69
C TYR A 303 7.74 10.16 -5.21
N PHE A 304 8.80 10.50 -5.93
CA PHE A 304 8.88 10.34 -7.37
C PHE A 304 10.01 9.40 -7.74
N LYS A 305 9.72 8.50 -8.68
CA LYS A 305 10.68 7.60 -9.30
C LYS A 305 10.44 7.61 -10.81
N ILE A 306 11.18 8.46 -11.51
CA ILE A 306 10.96 8.76 -12.92
C ILE A 306 11.91 7.90 -13.77
N PRO A 307 11.41 7.12 -14.74
CA PRO A 307 12.27 6.40 -15.67
C PRO A 307 13.17 7.37 -16.45
N LEU A 308 14.47 7.12 -16.48
CA LEU A 308 15.41 7.98 -17.21
C LEU A 308 15.22 7.92 -18.72
N THR A 309 14.58 6.85 -19.21
CA THR A 309 14.14 6.73 -20.61
C THR A 309 13.06 7.74 -20.98
N SER A 310 12.27 8.25 -20.03
CA SER A 310 11.30 9.33 -20.29
C SER A 310 11.94 10.71 -20.18
N LEU A 311 12.93 10.88 -19.28
CA LEU A 311 13.61 12.16 -19.10
C LEU A 311 14.61 12.45 -20.23
N ASN A 312 15.32 11.43 -20.73
CA ASN A 312 16.39 11.60 -21.72
C ASN A 312 17.46 12.62 -21.28
N LEU A 313 17.91 12.55 -20.02
CA LEU A 313 18.84 13.52 -19.40
C LEU A 313 20.20 13.66 -20.13
N TRP A 314 20.59 12.66 -20.92
CA TRP A 314 21.85 12.61 -21.67
C TRP A 314 21.65 12.73 -23.19
N ALA A 315 20.49 13.18 -23.67
CA ALA A 315 20.19 13.23 -25.10
C ALA A 315 21.21 14.06 -25.90
N ASN A 316 21.74 15.13 -25.29
CA ASN A 316 22.60 16.12 -25.94
C ASN A 316 24.04 16.13 -25.38
N GLY A 317 24.49 15.07 -24.70
CA GLY A 317 25.86 14.99 -24.18
C GLY A 317 26.17 13.68 -23.44
N ALA A 318 27.46 13.32 -23.39
CA ALA A 318 27.92 12.11 -22.69
C ALA A 318 27.77 12.19 -21.15
N ALA A 319 27.75 13.41 -20.61
CA ALA A 319 27.48 13.72 -19.22
C ALA A 319 26.62 14.99 -19.12
N PHE A 320 25.71 15.05 -18.14
CA PHE A 320 24.98 16.28 -17.82
C PHE A 320 25.66 17.01 -16.66
N ASN A 321 25.62 18.34 -16.66
CA ASN A 321 26.22 19.17 -15.62
C ASN A 321 25.18 19.77 -14.68
N GLN A 322 23.92 19.91 -15.12
CA GLN A 322 22.88 20.58 -14.37
C GLN A 322 21.58 19.79 -14.44
N ILE A 323 20.91 19.68 -13.29
CA ILE A 323 19.56 19.13 -13.18
C ILE A 323 18.80 19.94 -12.14
N GLY A 324 17.50 20.09 -12.32
CA GLY A 324 16.70 20.83 -11.37
C GLY A 324 15.21 20.74 -11.61
N PHE A 325 14.50 21.56 -10.88
CA PHE A 325 13.05 21.66 -10.90
C PHE A 325 12.65 23.11 -11.10
N TRP A 326 11.59 23.37 -11.84
CA TRP A 326 11.06 24.72 -11.98
C TRP A 326 9.53 24.72 -12.01
N ILE A 327 8.94 25.87 -11.70
CA ILE A 327 7.50 26.12 -11.77
C ILE A 327 7.21 27.40 -12.53
N LYS A 328 6.04 27.47 -13.17
CA LYS A 328 5.52 28.71 -13.75
C LYS A 328 5.00 29.61 -12.64
N GLY A 329 5.84 30.54 -12.20
CA GLY A 329 5.52 31.37 -11.06
C GLY A 329 5.29 30.52 -9.80
N PRO A 330 5.20 31.19 -8.66
CA PRO A 330 3.94 31.08 -7.95
C PRO A 330 3.26 32.44 -7.94
N ASP A 331 2.08 32.57 -8.52
CA ASP A 331 1.50 33.90 -8.76
C ASP A 331 0.79 34.49 -7.53
N ASN A 332 0.41 33.64 -6.57
CA ASN A 332 -0.36 34.07 -5.41
C ASN A 332 0.53 34.51 -4.24
N GLN A 333 1.63 33.81 -4.00
CA GLN A 333 2.50 33.96 -2.83
C GLN A 333 3.88 33.31 -3.08
N ASP A 334 4.83 33.53 -2.17
CA ASP A 334 6.08 32.78 -2.16
C ASP A 334 5.81 31.32 -1.80
N GLU A 335 6.47 30.38 -2.47
CA GLU A 335 6.28 28.95 -2.24
C GLU A 335 7.59 28.27 -1.86
N LYS A 336 7.61 27.63 -0.70
CA LYS A 336 8.79 26.93 -0.17
C LYS A 336 8.62 25.42 -0.28
N PHE A 337 9.53 24.79 -1.02
CA PHE A 337 9.58 23.34 -1.18
C PHE A 337 10.78 22.76 -0.44
N PHE A 338 10.68 21.49 -0.09
CA PHE A 338 11.78 20.70 0.48
C PHE A 338 11.99 19.47 -0.39
N LEU A 339 13.24 19.20 -0.76
CA LEU A 339 13.67 18.02 -1.49
C LEU A 339 14.56 17.17 -0.59
N ASP A 340 14.41 15.87 -0.69
CA ASP A 340 15.23 14.90 0.02
C ASP A 340 15.47 13.68 -0.86
N ASP A 341 16.57 12.97 -0.60
CA ASP A 341 17.03 11.82 -1.39
C ASP A 341 16.97 12.05 -2.91
N VAL A 342 17.53 13.16 -3.39
CA VAL A 342 17.67 13.42 -4.83
C VAL A 342 18.78 12.53 -5.38
N ILE A 343 18.41 11.49 -6.12
CA ILE A 343 19.33 10.39 -6.47
C ILE A 343 19.11 9.86 -7.90
N LEU A 344 20.17 9.26 -8.45
CA LEU A 344 20.10 8.39 -9.63
C LEU A 344 20.30 6.94 -9.23
N VAL A 345 19.46 6.06 -9.76
CA VAL A 345 19.34 4.66 -9.32
C VAL A 345 19.59 3.73 -10.51
N LYS A 346 20.53 2.79 -10.35
CA LYS A 346 20.81 1.72 -11.32
C LYS A 346 19.80 0.61 -11.25
#